data_AF-A0A3Q0IJA3-F1
#
_entry.id   AF-A0A3Q0IJA3-F1
#
_cell.length_a   1.000
_cell.length_b   1.000
_cell.length_c   1.000
_cell.angle_alpha   90.00
_cell.angle_beta   90.00
_cell.angle_gamma   90.00
#
_symmetry.space_group_name_H-M   'P 1'
#
loop_
_entity.id
_entity.type
_entity.pdbx_description
1 polymer ?
#
loop_
_entity_poly.entity_id
_entity_poly.type
_entity_poly.pdbx_seq_one_letter_code
_entity_poly.pdbx_strand_id
1 'polypeptide(L)'
;MAAYSPVKGFLVMWLALSGTFLWNFTDLFIMLVSASLAAQMKMFTNGLTAARGQILTNNEWREYRETYTLLSLLVKKVDAHINSIIVLSVSSNVYFICAQLITEIDSIQHSYLRTLFYMYSSLFLVCRTTVVVMQAAAINDETKRIPPELFLCPQQSYCIETQRFLQEVSSDFVALTGLNMFYITRNFLLVLLSWMVLLYKASHMGYRFRQYCNLALTDFPVGLMNPIN
;
A
#
# COMPACT_ATOMS: atom_id res chain seq x y z
N MET A 1 29.82 -31.81 -9.73
CA MET A 1 28.64 -31.65 -8.85
C MET A 1 29.17 -31.19 -7.50
N ALA A 2 28.93 -29.94 -7.11
CA ALA A 2 29.43 -29.44 -5.82
C ALA A 2 28.72 -30.20 -4.67
N ALA A 3 29.49 -30.82 -3.78
CA ALA A 3 28.95 -31.52 -2.63
C ALA A 3 28.11 -30.57 -1.76
N TYR A 4 26.87 -30.97 -1.47
CA TYR A 4 25.96 -30.26 -0.58
C TYR A 4 26.57 -30.22 0.82
N SER A 5 26.97 -29.04 1.29
CA SER A 5 27.48 -28.87 2.66
C SER A 5 26.33 -28.46 3.59
N PRO A 6 26.02 -29.23 4.65
CA PRO A 6 24.89 -28.98 5.53
C PRO A 6 24.98 -27.61 6.24
N VAL A 7 26.19 -27.13 6.51
CA VAL A 7 26.43 -25.79 7.09
C VAL A 7 25.93 -24.67 6.16
N LYS A 8 26.18 -24.76 4.85
CA LYS A 8 25.65 -23.77 3.88
C LYS A 8 24.12 -23.84 3.80
N GLY A 9 23.54 -25.04 3.85
CA GLY A 9 22.09 -25.22 3.90
C GLY A 9 21.46 -24.56 5.13
N PHE A 10 22.05 -24.80 6.31
CA PHE A 10 21.62 -24.18 7.56
C PHE A 10 21.71 -22.64 7.51
N LEU A 11 22.82 -22.09 7.02
CA LEU A 11 23.00 -20.64 6.87
C LEU A 11 21.98 -20.02 5.93
N VAL A 12 21.72 -20.63 4.77
CA VAL A 12 20.71 -20.15 3.82
C VAL A 12 19.32 -20.16 4.45
N MET A 13 18.97 -21.24 5.17
CA MET A 13 17.67 -21.34 5.85
C MET A 13 17.51 -20.28 6.94
N TRP A 14 18.57 -20.03 7.72
CA TRP A 14 18.57 -19.00 8.77
C TRP A 14 18.41 -17.59 8.19
N LEU A 15 19.12 -17.28 7.10
CA LEU A 15 19.00 -16.00 6.41
C LEU A 15 17.61 -15.82 5.80
N ALA A 16 17.04 -16.86 5.20
CA ALA A 16 15.68 -16.82 4.66
C ALA A 16 14.63 -16.59 5.75
N LEU A 17 14.76 -17.27 6.90
CA LEU A 17 13.89 -17.06 8.05
C LEU A 17 13.99 -15.62 8.57
N SER A 18 15.22 -15.13 8.75
CA SER A 18 15.48 -13.76 9.21
C SER A 18 14.92 -12.72 8.24
N GLY A 19 15.12 -12.92 6.93
CA GLY A 19 14.58 -12.04 5.89
C GLY A 19 13.05 -12.00 5.90
N THR A 20 12.41 -13.16 6.04
CA THR A 20 10.95 -13.25 6.13
C THR A 20 10.44 -12.55 7.38
N PHE A 21 11.11 -12.74 8.51
CA PHE A 21 10.78 -12.07 9.77
C PHE A 21 10.93 -10.54 9.67
N LEU A 22 12.06 -10.06 9.14
CA LEU A 22 12.33 -8.63 8.95
C LEU A 22 11.32 -7.97 8.03
N TRP A 23 10.95 -8.62 6.93
CA TRP A 23 9.92 -8.13 6.03
C TRP A 23 8.56 -8.02 6.75
N ASN A 24 8.18 -9.07 7.49
CA ASN A 24 6.95 -9.04 8.28
C ASN A 24 6.98 -7.95 9.36
N PHE A 25 8.10 -7.78 10.04
CA PHE A 25 8.25 -6.75 11.06
C PHE A 25 8.16 -5.35 10.45
N THR A 26 8.78 -5.12 9.30
CA THR A 26 8.78 -3.83 8.60
C THR A 26 7.36 -3.40 8.22
N ASP A 27 6.57 -4.30 7.65
CA ASP A 27 5.18 -4.02 7.27
C ASP A 27 4.31 -3.73 8.49
N LEU A 28 4.49 -4.48 9.59
CA LEU A 28 3.77 -4.24 10.84
C LEU A 28 4.17 -2.90 11.47
N PHE A 29 5.45 -2.57 11.47
CA PHE A 29 5.97 -1.31 11.98
C PHE A 29 5.36 -0.11 11.23
N ILE A 30 5.36 -0.14 9.89
CA ILE A 30 4.73 0.91 9.08
C ILE A 30 3.24 1.01 9.39
N MET A 31 2.54 -0.12 9.54
CA MET A 31 1.12 -0.14 9.90
C MET A 31 0.86 0.56 11.23
N LEU A 32 1.61 0.23 12.27
CA LEU A 32 1.44 0.77 13.62
C LEU A 32 1.74 2.27 13.67
N VAL A 33 2.82 2.71 13.03
CA VAL A 33 3.17 4.13 12.95
C VAL A 33 2.09 4.90 12.20
N SER A 34 1.66 4.40 11.03
CA SER A 34 0.57 4.99 10.26
C SER A 34 -0.74 5.06 11.05
N ALA A 35 -1.06 4.00 11.81
CA ALA A 35 -2.26 3.94 12.65
C ALA A 35 -2.23 4.99 13.76
N SER A 36 -1.08 5.13 14.41
CA SER A 36 -0.90 6.10 15.49
C SER A 36 -1.06 7.55 15.01
N LEU A 37 -0.50 7.88 13.85
CA LEU A 37 -0.63 9.22 13.25
C LEU A 37 -2.05 9.49 12.79
N ALA A 38 -2.68 8.51 12.14
CA ALA A 38 -4.07 8.62 11.72
C ALA A 38 -5.02 8.77 12.91
N ALA A 39 -4.77 8.05 14.01
CA ALA A 39 -5.56 8.17 15.23
C ALA A 39 -5.45 9.58 15.84
N GLN A 40 -4.25 10.16 15.88
CA GLN A 40 -4.07 11.54 16.35
C GLN A 40 -4.79 12.56 15.47
N MET A 41 -4.67 12.45 14.14
CA MET A 41 -5.41 13.31 13.21
C MET A 41 -6.92 13.15 13.36
N LYS A 42 -7.40 11.92 13.51
CA LYS A 42 -8.82 11.63 13.74
C LYS A 42 -9.32 12.23 15.06
N MET A 43 -8.54 12.15 16.14
CA MET A 43 -8.89 12.77 17.41
C MET A 43 -9.03 14.29 17.27
N PHE A 44 -8.10 14.93 16.56
CA PHE A 44 -8.15 16.37 16.27
C PHE A 44 -9.40 16.73 15.44
N THR A 45 -9.63 16.03 14.32
CA THR A 45 -10.79 16.28 13.45
C THR A 45 -12.11 16.07 14.19
N ASN A 46 -12.22 15.03 15.03
CA ASN A 46 -13.41 14.81 15.86
C ASN A 46 -13.65 15.96 16.87
N GLY A 47 -12.58 16.48 17.48
CA GLY A 47 -12.66 17.65 18.37
C GLY A 47 -13.17 18.89 17.62
N LEU A 48 -12.66 19.13 16.41
CA LEU A 48 -13.11 20.21 15.55
C LEU A 48 -14.59 20.06 15.13
N THR A 49 -15.02 18.85 14.76
CA THR A 49 -16.44 18.57 14.46
C THR A 49 -17.33 18.75 15.70
N ALA A 50 -16.85 18.42 16.90
CA ALA A 50 -17.60 18.63 18.14
C ALA A 50 -17.74 20.13 18.50
N ALA A 51 -16.76 20.95 18.13
CA ALA A 51 -16.80 22.40 18.29
C ALA A 51 -17.68 23.11 17.23
N ARG A 52 -18.24 22.36 16.27
CA ARG A 52 -19.10 22.91 15.21
C ARG A 52 -20.30 23.67 15.78
N GLY A 53 -20.52 24.87 15.26
CA GLY A 53 -21.64 25.73 15.66
C GLY A 53 -21.44 26.47 16.98
N GLN A 54 -20.34 26.22 17.71
CA GLN A 54 -19.97 27.00 18.87
C GLN A 54 -19.31 28.31 18.45
N ILE A 55 -19.46 29.35 19.28
CA ILE A 55 -18.77 30.62 19.08
C ILE A 55 -17.43 30.53 19.79
N LEU A 56 -16.39 30.17 19.03
CA LEU A 56 -15.02 30.12 19.50
C LEU A 56 -14.39 31.51 19.47
N THR A 57 -13.58 31.81 20.48
CA THR A 57 -12.76 33.01 20.59
C THR A 57 -11.53 32.92 19.68
N ASN A 58 -10.87 34.06 19.47
CA ASN A 58 -9.63 34.11 18.69
C ASN A 58 -8.52 33.23 19.29
N ASN A 59 -8.42 33.19 20.62
CA ASN A 59 -7.43 32.38 21.32
C ASN A 59 -7.68 30.87 21.13
N GLU A 60 -8.93 30.43 21.17
CA GLU A 60 -9.28 29.02 20.95
C GLU A 60 -9.00 28.61 19.50
N TRP A 61 -9.34 29.46 18.51
CA TRP A 61 -8.97 29.20 17.12
C TRP A 61 -7.46 29.13 16.91
N ARG A 62 -6.70 29.97 17.60
CA ARG A 62 -5.24 29.90 17.59
C ARG A 62 -4.73 28.59 18.16
N GLU A 63 -5.30 28.11 19.26
CA GLU A 63 -4.94 26.82 19.88
C GLU A 63 -5.24 25.63 18.96
N TYR A 64 -6.40 25.64 18.27
CA TYR A 64 -6.72 24.63 17.26
C TYR A 64 -5.70 24.64 16.11
N ARG A 65 -5.34 25.82 15.60
CA ARG A 65 -4.32 25.93 14.55
C ARG A 65 -2.96 25.43 15.04
N GLU A 66 -2.48 25.90 16.19
CA GLU A 66 -1.19 25.49 16.75
C GLU A 66 -1.12 23.97 16.96
N THR A 67 -2.20 23.36 17.46
CA THR A 67 -2.31 21.90 17.60
C THR A 67 -2.21 21.20 16.25
N TYR A 68 -2.91 21.70 15.22
CA TYR A 68 -2.80 21.18 13.86
C TYR A 68 -1.39 21.32 13.30
N THR A 69 -0.75 22.48 13.43
CA THR A 69 0.62 22.73 12.97
C THR A 69 1.62 21.78 13.62
N LEU A 70 1.49 21.53 14.93
CA LEU A 70 2.34 20.57 15.63
C LEU A 70 2.12 19.14 15.12
N LEU A 71 0.87 18.76 14.86
CA LEU A 71 0.53 17.44 14.37
C LEU A 71 0.97 17.22 12.91
N SER A 72 0.83 18.23 12.05
CA SER A 72 1.34 18.18 10.67
C SER A 72 2.87 18.09 10.64
N LEU A 73 3.56 18.84 11.51
CA LEU A 73 5.00 18.76 11.68
C LEU A 73 5.45 17.39 12.19
N LEU A 74 4.69 16.78 13.11
CA LEU A 74 4.95 15.42 13.58
C LEU A 74 4.84 14.40 12.43
N VAL A 75 3.76 14.47 11.63
CA VAL A 75 3.60 13.58 10.46
C VAL A 75 4.78 13.73 9.50
N LYS A 76 5.16 14.97 9.15
CA LYS A 76 6.31 15.25 8.27
C LYS A 76 7.62 14.74 8.83
N LYS A 77 7.84 14.90 10.14
CA LYS A 77 9.04 14.43 10.82
C LYS A 77 9.13 12.91 10.81
N VAL A 78 8.02 12.22 11.07
CA VAL A 78 7.96 10.76 11.00
C VAL A 78 8.19 10.30 9.57
N ASP A 79 7.51 10.92 8.59
CA ASP A 79 7.66 10.61 7.17
C ASP A 79 9.12 10.67 6.72
N ALA A 80 9.85 11.73 7.09
CA ALA A 80 11.25 11.89 6.75
C ALA A 80 12.16 10.73 7.21
N HIS A 81 11.79 10.01 8.27
CA HIS A 81 12.56 8.87 8.79
C HIS A 81 12.08 7.54 8.24
N ILE A 82 10.78 7.40 7.95
CA ILE A 82 10.19 6.12 7.54
C ILE A 82 10.00 6.02 6.02
N ASN A 83 10.13 7.10 5.26
CA ASN A 83 9.87 7.12 3.81
C ASN A 83 10.68 6.06 3.03
N SER A 84 11.92 5.80 3.44
CA SER A 84 12.81 4.82 2.82
C SER A 84 12.38 3.40 3.16
N ILE A 85 11.94 3.19 4.41
CA ILE A 85 11.41 1.92 4.92
C ILE A 85 10.09 1.59 4.20
N ILE A 86 9.24 2.60 3.98
CA ILE A 86 8.00 2.49 3.21
C ILE A 86 8.30 2.02 1.78
N VAL A 87 9.26 2.63 1.08
CA VAL A 87 9.61 2.20 -0.28
C VAL A 87 10.12 0.77 -0.27
N LEU A 88 11.01 0.41 0.65
CA LEU A 88 11.50 -0.96 0.77
C LEU A 88 10.35 -1.97 0.97
N SER A 89 9.39 -1.65 1.84
CA SER A 89 8.20 -2.47 2.07
C SER A 89 7.33 -2.59 0.82
N VAL A 90 6.99 -1.47 0.16
CA VAL A 90 6.16 -1.48 -1.05
C VAL A 90 6.85 -2.25 -2.18
N SER A 91 8.15 -2.03 -2.41
CA SER A 91 8.94 -2.75 -3.40
C SER A 91 9.00 -4.25 -3.12
N SER A 92 9.22 -4.63 -1.85
CA SER A 92 9.24 -6.04 -1.44
C SER A 92 7.88 -6.69 -1.70
N ASN A 93 6.80 -6.04 -1.27
CA ASN A 93 5.44 -6.53 -1.47
C ASN A 93 5.10 -6.70 -2.96
N VAL A 94 5.44 -5.73 -3.81
CA VAL A 94 5.27 -5.84 -5.27
C VAL A 94 6.08 -7.02 -5.83
N TYR A 95 7.35 -7.18 -5.42
CA TYR A 95 8.19 -8.28 -5.87
C TYR A 95 7.58 -9.65 -5.53
N PHE A 96 7.17 -9.86 -4.28
CA PHE A 96 6.61 -11.13 -3.84
C PHE A 96 5.28 -11.45 -4.51
N ILE A 97 4.40 -10.46 -4.71
CA ILE A 97 3.14 -10.69 -5.43
C ILE A 97 3.41 -11.09 -6.88
N CYS A 98 4.32 -10.40 -7.57
CA CYS A 98 4.72 -10.76 -8.93
C CYS A 98 5.32 -12.17 -9.01
N ALA A 99 6.20 -12.53 -8.07
CA ALA A 99 6.82 -13.85 -8.02
C ALA A 99 5.80 -14.98 -7.74
N GLN A 100 4.88 -14.74 -6.80
CA GLN A 100 3.79 -15.67 -6.50
C GLN A 100 2.87 -15.84 -7.71
N LEU A 101 2.53 -14.76 -8.42
CA LEU A 101 1.67 -14.81 -9.59
C LEU A 101 2.27 -15.69 -10.72
N ILE A 102 3.57 -15.54 -10.99
CA ILE A 102 4.26 -16.37 -11.99
C ILE A 102 4.23 -17.85 -11.57
N THR A 103 4.49 -18.11 -10.28
CA THR A 103 4.51 -19.47 -9.72
C THR A 103 3.13 -20.12 -9.71
N GLU A 104 2.08 -19.35 -9.41
CA GLU A 104 0.69 -19.81 -9.46
C GLU A 104 0.35 -20.32 -10.85
N ILE A 105 0.67 -19.55 -11.89
CA ILE A 105 0.37 -19.89 -13.29
C ILE A 105 1.06 -21.18 -13.73
N ASP A 106 2.31 -21.38 -13.34
CA ASP A 106 3.05 -22.61 -13.62
C ASP A 106 2.43 -23.81 -12.87
N SER A 107 1.99 -23.58 -11.64
CA SER A 107 1.40 -24.64 -10.79
C SER A 107 0.03 -25.15 -11.26
N ILE A 108 -0.69 -24.41 -12.11
CA ILE A 108 -2.02 -24.79 -12.64
C ILE A 108 -1.97 -26.15 -13.36
N GLN A 109 -0.82 -26.57 -13.89
CA GLN A 109 -0.67 -27.85 -14.60
C GLN A 109 -0.51 -29.08 -13.69
N HIS A 110 -0.16 -28.91 -12.41
CA HIS A 110 0.40 -30.01 -11.62
C HIS A 110 -0.50 -30.52 -10.48
N SER A 111 -1.16 -29.66 -9.69
CA SER A 111 -1.98 -30.12 -8.55
C SER A 111 -2.88 -29.03 -7.95
N TYR A 112 -4.17 -29.37 -7.72
CA TYR A 112 -5.18 -28.48 -7.12
C TYR A 112 -4.79 -27.95 -5.73
N LEU A 113 -4.20 -28.79 -4.87
CA LEU A 113 -3.79 -28.39 -3.52
C LEU A 113 -2.68 -27.33 -3.53
N ARG A 114 -1.78 -27.39 -4.53
CA ARG A 114 -0.67 -26.44 -4.66
C ARG A 114 -1.17 -25.08 -5.13
N THR A 115 -2.11 -25.07 -6.08
CA THR A 115 -2.77 -23.85 -6.54
C THR A 115 -3.53 -23.17 -5.40
N LEU A 116 -4.28 -23.92 -4.59
CA LEU A 116 -4.97 -23.37 -3.43
C LEU A 116 -4.02 -22.77 -2.39
N PHE A 117 -2.90 -23.43 -2.10
CA PHE A 117 -1.90 -22.92 -1.16
C PHE A 117 -1.30 -21.59 -1.62
N TYR A 118 -0.91 -21.49 -2.90
CA TYR A 118 -0.35 -20.26 -3.45
C TYR A 118 -1.39 -19.14 -3.50
N MET A 119 -2.62 -19.44 -3.92
CA MET A 119 -3.73 -18.47 -3.93
C MET A 119 -4.03 -17.93 -2.52
N TYR A 120 -4.01 -18.79 -1.49
CA TYR A 120 -4.19 -18.34 -0.11
C TYR A 120 -3.04 -17.42 0.33
N SER A 121 -1.81 -17.80 0.01
CA SER A 121 -0.61 -17.02 0.34
C SER A 121 -0.60 -15.66 -0.35
N SER A 122 -1.04 -15.58 -1.60
CA SER A 122 -1.09 -14.33 -2.38
C SER A 122 -2.22 -13.42 -1.90
N LEU A 123 -3.40 -13.97 -1.62
CA LEU A 123 -4.50 -13.22 -1.03
C LEU A 123 -4.13 -12.64 0.34
N PHE A 124 -3.51 -13.45 1.21
CA PHE A 124 -3.05 -12.98 2.52
C PHE A 124 -2.10 -11.79 2.40
N LEU A 125 -1.14 -11.88 1.46
CA LEU A 125 -0.17 -10.81 1.24
C LEU A 125 -0.85 -9.52 0.74
N VAL A 126 -1.77 -9.62 -0.23
CA VAL A 126 -2.53 -8.49 -0.77
C VAL A 126 -3.43 -7.84 0.29
N CYS A 127 -4.12 -8.65 1.11
CA CYS A 127 -4.95 -8.13 2.19
C CYS A 127 -4.10 -7.34 3.20
N ARG A 128 -2.95 -7.88 3.58
CA ARG A 128 -2.04 -7.21 4.50
C ARG A 128 -1.55 -5.87 3.96
N THR A 129 -1.05 -5.83 2.72
CA THR A 129 -0.55 -4.59 2.10
C THR A 129 -1.64 -3.54 1.97
N THR A 130 -2.86 -3.99 1.65
CA THR A 130 -4.03 -3.12 1.57
C THR A 130 -4.31 -2.47 2.92
N VAL A 131 -4.29 -3.23 4.02
CA VAL A 131 -4.51 -2.68 5.37
C VAL A 131 -3.45 -1.64 5.74
N VAL A 132 -2.16 -1.92 5.47
CA VAL A 132 -1.06 -0.97 5.71
C VAL A 132 -1.29 0.34 4.96
N VAL A 133 -1.56 0.24 3.66
CA VAL A 133 -1.75 1.40 2.77
C VAL A 133 -3.02 2.17 3.14
N MET A 134 -4.12 1.49 3.50
CA MET A 134 -5.34 2.12 3.99
C MET A 134 -5.08 2.96 5.24
N GLN A 135 -4.28 2.42 6.16
CA GLN A 135 -3.99 3.10 7.41
C GLN A 135 -3.10 4.33 7.22
N ALA A 136 -2.14 4.26 6.29
CA ALA A 136 -1.33 5.40 5.88
C ALA A 136 -2.18 6.46 5.14
N ALA A 137 -3.08 6.03 4.25
CA ALA A 137 -3.97 6.92 3.52
C ALA A 137 -4.97 7.65 4.43
N ALA A 138 -5.38 7.03 5.55
CA ALA A 138 -6.31 7.62 6.51
C ALA A 138 -5.81 8.95 7.08
N ILE A 139 -4.50 9.17 7.19
CA ILE A 139 -3.90 10.44 7.65
C ILE A 139 -4.31 11.59 6.73
N ASN A 140 -4.18 11.38 5.41
CA ASN A 140 -4.55 12.36 4.40
C ASN A 140 -6.08 12.53 4.34
N ASP A 141 -6.85 11.46 4.52
CA ASP A 141 -8.31 11.54 4.54
C ASP A 141 -8.82 12.41 5.69
N GLU A 142 -8.30 12.21 6.90
CA GLU A 142 -8.70 13.01 8.06
C GLU A 142 -8.25 14.48 7.92
N THR A 143 -7.09 14.73 7.30
CA THR A 143 -6.63 16.09 7.00
C THR A 143 -7.61 16.80 6.05
N LYS A 144 -8.10 16.11 5.02
CA LYS A 144 -9.06 16.66 4.04
C LYS A 144 -10.46 16.90 4.60
N ARG A 145 -10.78 16.38 5.79
CA ARG A 145 -12.05 16.65 6.49
C ARG A 145 -12.03 17.97 7.26
N ILE A 146 -10.86 18.56 7.49
CA ILE A 146 -10.73 19.80 8.26
C ILE A 146 -11.30 21.03 7.49
N PRO A 147 -10.97 21.28 6.21
CA PRO A 147 -11.49 22.45 5.49
C PRO A 147 -13.02 22.63 5.49
N PRO A 148 -13.84 21.59 5.20
CA PRO A 148 -15.30 21.76 5.23
C PRO A 148 -15.82 22.13 6.62
N GLU A 149 -15.20 21.66 7.69
CA GLU A 149 -15.58 22.05 9.06
C GLU A 149 -15.27 23.53 9.34
N LEU A 150 -14.16 24.07 8.81
CA LEU A 150 -13.85 25.50 8.94
C LEU A 150 -14.83 26.38 8.16
N PHE A 151 -15.31 25.93 6.99
CA PHE A 151 -16.33 26.66 6.22
C PHE A 151 -17.69 26.72 6.92
N LEU A 152 -17.95 25.79 7.85
CA LEU A 152 -19.19 25.75 8.63
C LEU A 152 -19.16 26.63 9.89
N CYS A 153 -18.08 27.39 10.09
CA CYS A 153 -17.92 28.30 11.22
C CYS A 153 -19.01 29.40 11.22
N PRO A 154 -19.65 29.70 12.37
CA PRO A 154 -20.55 30.85 12.49
C PRO A 154 -19.83 32.16 12.15
N GLN A 155 -20.51 33.09 11.49
CA GLN A 155 -19.91 34.39 11.09
C GLN A 155 -19.37 35.19 12.29
N GLN A 156 -19.97 35.03 13.47
CA GLN A 156 -19.53 35.70 14.70
C GLN A 156 -18.19 35.19 15.25
N SER A 157 -17.83 33.94 14.91
CA SER A 157 -16.58 33.29 15.33
C SER A 157 -15.51 33.33 14.24
N TYR A 158 -15.89 33.70 13.01
CA TYR A 158 -14.96 33.81 11.89
C TYR A 158 -13.99 34.97 12.13
N CYS A 159 -12.71 34.63 12.32
CA CYS A 159 -11.67 35.60 12.59
C CYS A 159 -10.42 35.34 11.74
N ILE A 160 -9.42 36.22 11.86
CA ILE A 160 -8.16 36.10 11.11
C ILE A 160 -7.45 34.77 11.35
N GLU A 161 -7.60 34.18 12.55
CA GLU A 161 -6.99 32.89 12.89
C GLU A 161 -7.67 31.73 12.12
N THR A 162 -8.99 31.77 11.97
CA THR A 162 -9.75 30.81 11.14
C THR A 162 -9.33 30.89 9.68
N GLN A 163 -9.14 32.11 9.14
CA GLN A 163 -8.67 32.31 7.77
C GLN A 163 -7.24 31.78 7.57
N ARG A 164 -6.33 32.07 8.51
CA ARG A 164 -4.95 31.54 8.50
C ARG A 164 -4.95 30.02 8.57
N PHE A 165 -5.78 29.45 9.43
CA PHE A 165 -5.89 28.00 9.58
C PHE A 165 -6.42 27.35 8.30
N LEU A 166 -7.44 27.92 7.67
CA LEU A 166 -7.95 27.44 6.39
C LEU A 166 -6.88 27.50 5.29
N GLN A 167 -6.11 28.59 5.24
CA GLN A 167 -5.01 28.73 4.28
C GLN A 167 -3.92 27.69 4.52
N GLU A 168 -3.55 27.43 5.76
CA GLU A 168 -2.56 26.41 6.14
C GLU A 168 -3.00 25.01 5.71
N VAL A 169 -4.21 24.58 6.09
CA VAL A 169 -4.74 23.25 5.75
C VAL A 169 -4.94 23.09 4.24
N SER A 170 -5.29 24.16 3.52
CA SER A 170 -5.51 24.10 2.07
C SER A 170 -4.22 24.09 1.27
N SER A 171 -3.14 24.66 1.81
CA SER A 171 -1.85 24.75 1.12
C SER A 171 -0.90 23.61 1.48
N ASP A 172 -1.04 23.03 2.68
CA ASP A 172 -0.15 21.99 3.16
C ASP A 172 -0.69 20.58 2.92
N PHE A 173 0.06 19.76 2.19
CA PHE A 173 -0.33 18.38 1.92
C PHE A 173 0.27 17.43 2.96
N VAL A 174 -0.56 16.99 3.91
CA VAL A 174 -0.15 16.09 4.99
C VAL A 174 -0.46 14.64 4.62
N ALA A 175 0.57 13.91 4.19
CA ALA A 175 0.49 12.49 3.88
C ALA A 175 1.86 11.82 4.06
N LEU A 176 1.86 10.50 4.22
CA LEU A 176 3.09 9.70 4.15
C LEU A 176 3.54 9.53 2.69
N THR A 177 4.86 9.54 2.48
CA THR A 177 5.50 9.48 1.17
C THR A 177 6.46 8.30 1.08
N GLY A 178 6.62 7.78 -0.13
CA GLY A 178 7.72 6.89 -0.48
C GLY A 178 8.84 7.70 -1.13
N LEU A 179 9.92 7.97 -0.40
CA LEU A 179 11.08 8.78 -0.85
C LEU A 179 10.71 10.11 -1.53
N ASN A 180 9.60 10.76 -1.13
CA ASN A 180 9.02 11.93 -1.81
C ASN A 180 8.67 11.73 -3.31
N MET A 181 8.73 10.49 -3.83
CA MET A 181 8.39 10.16 -5.21
C MET A 181 6.89 9.96 -5.41
N PHE A 182 6.22 9.40 -4.39
CA PHE A 182 4.78 9.13 -4.43
C PHE A 182 4.15 9.29 -3.04
N TYR A 183 2.89 9.71 -3.03
CA TYR A 183 2.10 9.90 -1.82
C TYR A 183 1.20 8.69 -1.58
N ILE A 184 1.19 8.19 -0.34
CA ILE A 184 0.29 7.10 0.04
C ILE A 184 -1.09 7.68 0.31
N THR A 185 -1.99 7.47 -0.65
CA THR A 185 -3.37 7.94 -0.61
C THR A 185 -4.33 6.82 -1.01
N ARG A 186 -5.64 7.01 -0.80
CA ARG A 186 -6.65 6.06 -1.31
C ARG A 186 -6.54 5.84 -2.81
N ASN A 187 -6.20 6.88 -3.56
CA ASN A 187 -6.00 6.78 -5.01
C ASN A 187 -4.81 5.89 -5.34
N PHE A 188 -3.71 6.00 -4.60
CA PHE A 188 -2.56 5.10 -4.73
C PHE A 188 -2.95 3.65 -4.46
N LEU A 189 -3.74 3.40 -3.41
CA LEU A 189 -4.28 2.05 -3.14
C LEU A 189 -5.09 1.51 -4.31
N LEU A 190 -6.02 2.31 -4.86
CA LEU A 190 -6.85 1.91 -5.98
C LEU A 190 -6.02 1.61 -7.23
N VAL A 191 -4.98 2.40 -7.50
CA VAL A 191 -4.04 2.16 -8.60
C VAL A 191 -3.27 0.86 -8.39
N LEU A 192 -2.76 0.61 -7.18
CA LEU A 192 -2.07 -0.64 -6.86
C LEU A 192 -2.98 -1.85 -7.04
N LEU A 193 -4.19 -1.82 -6.48
CA LEU A 193 -5.17 -2.90 -6.61
C LEU A 193 -5.57 -3.13 -8.07
N SER A 194 -5.77 -2.05 -8.83
CA SER A 194 -6.09 -2.14 -10.26
C SER A 194 -4.94 -2.78 -11.04
N TRP A 195 -3.70 -2.37 -10.76
CA TRP A 195 -2.52 -2.93 -11.41
C TRP A 195 -2.35 -4.43 -11.10
N MET A 196 -2.60 -4.85 -9.86
CA MET A 196 -2.57 -6.26 -9.45
C MET A 196 -3.58 -7.11 -10.23
N VAL A 197 -4.83 -6.65 -10.34
CA VAL A 197 -5.89 -7.35 -11.07
C VAL A 197 -5.58 -7.43 -12.57
N LEU A 198 -5.07 -6.33 -13.14
CA LEU A 198 -4.66 -6.29 -14.55
C LEU A 198 -3.50 -7.24 -14.81
N LEU A 199 -2.50 -7.28 -13.92
CA LEU A 199 -1.37 -8.18 -14.02
C LEU A 199 -1.81 -9.64 -13.97
N TYR A 200 -2.71 -9.99 -13.04
CA TYR A 200 -3.31 -11.33 -12.96
C TYR A 200 -4.02 -11.70 -14.27
N LYS A 201 -4.88 -10.82 -14.78
CA LYS A 201 -5.64 -11.06 -16.02
C LYS A 201 -4.72 -11.20 -17.23
N ALA A 202 -3.72 -10.33 -17.37
CA ALA A 202 -2.75 -10.37 -18.46
C ALA A 202 -1.96 -11.69 -18.43
N SER A 203 -1.51 -12.08 -17.24
CA SER A 203 -0.72 -13.30 -17.05
C SER A 203 -1.56 -14.56 -17.32
N HIS A 204 -2.82 -14.59 -16.89
CA HIS A 204 -3.76 -15.67 -17.21
C HIS A 204 -4.09 -15.74 -18.72
N MET A 205 -4.27 -14.60 -19.40
CA MET A 205 -4.46 -14.59 -20.86
C MET A 205 -3.23 -15.10 -21.60
N GLY A 206 -2.02 -14.67 -21.19
CA GLY A 206 -0.77 -15.16 -21.76
C GLY A 206 -0.62 -16.67 -21.61
N TYR A 207 -1.01 -17.22 -20.45
CA TYR A 207 -1.04 -18.66 -20.24
C TYR A 207 -1.97 -19.40 -21.19
N ARG A 208 -3.23 -18.93 -21.37
CA ARG A 208 -4.17 -19.53 -22.32
C ARG A 208 -3.63 -19.47 -23.75
N PHE A 209 -3.06 -18.34 -24.16
CA PHE A 209 -2.45 -18.20 -25.48
C PHE A 209 -1.31 -19.21 -25.69
N ARG A 210 -0.44 -19.41 -24.70
CA ARG A 210 0.63 -20.42 -24.75
C ARG A 210 0.08 -21.85 -24.88
N GLN A 211 -1.02 -22.18 -24.20
CA GLN A 211 -1.70 -23.47 -24.39
C GLN A 211 -2.22 -23.65 -25.82
N TYR A 212 -2.89 -22.63 -26.39
CA TYR A 212 -3.37 -22.68 -27.78
C TYR A 212 -2.23 -22.85 -28.79
N CYS A 213 -1.11 -22.13 -28.62
CA CYS A 213 0.05 -22.30 -29.48
C CYS A 213 0.65 -23.72 -29.36
N ASN A 214 0.74 -24.27 -28.15
CA ASN A 214 1.25 -25.62 -27.95
C ASN A 214 0.33 -26.67 -28.59
N LEU A 215 -1.00 -26.54 -28.44
CA LEU A 215 -2.00 -27.39 -29.10
C LEU A 215 -1.91 -27.29 -30.64
N ALA A 216 -1.81 -26.08 -31.17
CA ALA A 216 -1.66 -25.85 -32.62
C ALA A 216 -0.35 -26.41 -33.20
N LEU A 217 0.72 -26.46 -32.40
CA LEU A 217 2.00 -27.09 -32.76
C LEU A 217 1.95 -28.62 -32.71
N THR A 218 1.14 -29.21 -31.80
CA THR A 218 0.95 -30.67 -31.74
C THR A 218 -0.02 -31.22 -32.78
N ASP A 219 -0.95 -30.38 -33.28
CA ASP A 219 -1.92 -30.75 -34.33
C ASP A 219 -1.36 -30.59 -35.76
N PHE A 220 -0.08 -30.21 -35.93
CA PHE A 220 0.56 -30.22 -37.25
C PHE A 220 0.83 -31.67 -37.68
N PRO A 221 0.20 -32.18 -38.77
CA PRO A 221 0.34 -33.57 -39.15
C PRO A 221 1.75 -33.82 -39.71
N VAL A 222 2.52 -34.67 -39.04
CA VAL A 222 3.82 -35.20 -39.50
C VAL A 222 3.60 -36.28 -40.58
N GLY A 223 2.71 -36.03 -41.54
CA GLY A 223 2.09 -37.07 -42.38
C GLY A 223 2.06 -36.82 -43.89
N LEU A 224 2.87 -35.92 -44.44
CA LEU A 224 2.94 -35.67 -45.89
C LEU A 224 4.37 -35.63 -46.43
N MET A 225 5.14 -36.68 -46.16
CA MET A 225 6.37 -36.94 -46.93
C MET A 225 6.52 -38.44 -47.17
N ASN A 226 5.64 -38.99 -48.02
CA ASN A 226 5.92 -40.23 -48.72
C ASN A 226 6.79 -39.90 -49.94
N PRO A 227 7.98 -40.51 -50.10
CA PRO A 227 8.73 -40.38 -51.34
C PRO A 227 7.97 -41.08 -52.46
N ILE A 228 7.74 -40.34 -53.54
CA ILE A 228 7.18 -40.84 -54.80
C ILE A 228 8.24 -41.79 -55.38
N ASN A 229 7.90 -43.09 -55.44
CA ASN A 229 8.53 -44.07 -56.32
C ASN A 229 7.71 -44.19 -57.60
#